data_AF-A0A1J8PUT6-F1
#
_entry.id   AF-A0A1J8PUT6-F1
#
_cell.length_a   1.000
_cell.length_b   1.000
_cell.length_c   1.000
_cell.angle_alpha   90.00
_cell.angle_beta   90.00
_cell.angle_gamma   90.00
#
_symmetry.space_group_name_H-M   'P 1'
#
loop_
_entity.id
_entity.type
_entity.pdbx_description
1 polymer ?
#
loop_
_entity_poly.entity_id
_entity_poly.type
_entity_poly.pdbx_seq_one_letter_code
_entity_poly.pdbx_strand_id
1 'polypeptide(L)'
;QTIISTSHDNTLKLWNLNGQCLHTFTRHSTGVRSTNFSPDGQTIISTSGDNTPELWNLNGQCLHTFTGHSSWVRSINFSPNGQTIISTSWDNTLKLWDVNGQCLHTFTGHLSMAQSANFSPNGQTIISASWDNTLKLWNLNGQCLHTFTGHSNLVQSANFSPDGQTIISAS
;
A
#
# COMPACT_ATOMS: atom_id res chain seq x y z
N GLN A 1 2.38 21.78 -5.47
CA GLN A 1 2.85 20.41 -5.77
C GLN A 1 3.95 20.07 -4.78
N THR A 2 3.85 18.91 -4.16
CA THR A 2 4.72 18.44 -3.07
C THR A 2 5.20 17.02 -3.39
N ILE A 3 6.29 16.61 -2.74
CA ILE A 3 6.85 15.26 -2.82
C ILE A 3 6.89 14.71 -1.40
N ILE A 4 6.58 13.42 -1.24
CA ILE A 4 6.79 12.69 0.02
C ILE A 4 7.88 11.64 -0.21
N SER A 5 8.83 11.55 0.71
CA SER A 5 9.88 10.52 0.67
C SER A 5 9.88 9.73 1.98
N THR A 6 10.15 8.44 1.88
CA THR A 6 10.37 7.54 3.03
C THR A 6 11.84 7.16 3.13
N SER A 7 12.30 6.86 4.34
CA SER A 7 13.70 6.50 4.57
C SER A 7 13.84 5.40 5.61
N HIS A 8 14.97 4.70 5.53
CA HIS A 8 15.42 3.75 6.55
C HIS A 8 15.81 4.42 7.88
N ASP A 9 15.87 5.76 7.91
CA ASP A 9 16.06 6.56 9.15
C ASP A 9 14.79 6.69 10.01
N ASN A 10 13.75 5.91 9.70
CA ASN A 10 12.45 5.87 10.37
C ASN A 10 11.57 7.10 10.13
N THR A 11 11.93 7.98 9.20
CA THR A 11 11.17 9.21 8.91
C THR A 11 10.52 9.21 7.54
N LEU A 12 9.47 10.03 7.43
CA LEU A 12 9.02 10.57 6.16
C LEU A 12 9.38 12.05 6.08
N LYS A 13 9.57 12.56 4.87
CA LYS A 13 9.81 13.99 4.63
C LYS A 13 8.95 14.51 3.50
N LEU A 14 8.25 15.61 3.76
CA LEU A 14 7.47 16.35 2.78
C LEU A 14 8.34 17.47 2.21
N TRP A 15 8.36 17.59 0.89
CA TRP A 15 9.17 18.56 0.17
C TRP A 15 8.33 19.39 -0.78
N ASN A 16 8.78 20.60 -1.08
CA ASN A 16 8.34 21.30 -2.29
C ASN A 16 9.26 20.98 -3.47
N LEU A 17 8.86 21.40 -4.68
CA LEU A 17 9.64 21.16 -5.90
C LEU A 17 10.95 21.97 -5.98
N ASN A 18 11.16 22.93 -5.08
CA ASN A 18 12.43 23.65 -4.94
C ASN A 18 13.44 22.87 -4.05
N GLY A 19 13.08 21.67 -3.58
CA GLY A 19 13.93 20.85 -2.73
C GLY A 19 13.93 21.25 -1.25
N GLN A 20 13.01 22.12 -0.82
CA GLN A 20 12.91 22.49 0.58
C GLN A 20 12.09 21.45 1.35
N CYS A 21 12.65 20.95 2.45
CA CYS A 21 11.92 20.10 3.40
C CYS A 21 10.90 20.95 4.16
N LEU A 22 9.62 20.69 3.93
CA LEU A 22 8.49 21.36 4.58
C LEU A 22 8.15 20.73 5.93
N HIS A 23 8.25 19.40 6.04
CA HIS A 23 7.91 18.68 7.26
C HIS A 23 8.67 17.35 7.38
N THR A 24 8.92 16.90 8.61
CA THR A 24 9.50 15.58 8.90
C THR A 24 8.57 14.83 9.86
N PHE A 25 8.16 13.63 9.49
CA PHE A 25 7.25 12.79 10.25
C PHE A 25 8.06 11.76 11.04
N THR A 26 7.93 11.78 12.37
CA THR A 26 8.76 10.97 13.29
C THR A 26 7.86 10.23 14.29
N ARG A 27 7.42 9.01 13.95
CA ARG A 27 6.66 8.13 14.87
C ARG A 27 6.99 6.65 14.68
N HIS A 28 7.20 6.23 13.43
CA HIS A 28 7.65 4.88 13.14
C HIS A 28 8.92 4.54 13.92
N SER A 29 8.95 3.33 14.48
CA SER A 29 10.09 2.84 15.28
C SER A 29 11.15 2.12 14.44
N THR A 30 10.84 1.89 13.15
CA THR A 30 11.73 1.25 12.18
C THR A 30 11.63 1.93 10.81
N GLY A 31 12.48 1.52 9.86
CA GLY A 31 12.56 2.13 8.55
C GLY A 31 11.23 2.11 7.79
N VAL A 32 10.87 3.25 7.21
CA VAL A 32 9.63 3.43 6.44
C VAL A 32 9.84 2.88 5.03
N ARG A 33 8.93 2.00 4.58
CA ARG A 33 9.10 1.21 3.36
C ARG A 33 8.26 1.70 2.18
N SER A 34 7.15 2.37 2.45
CA SER A 34 6.22 2.83 1.41
C SER A 34 5.41 4.02 1.94
N THR A 35 4.98 4.89 1.02
CA THR A 35 4.08 6.01 1.31
C THR A 35 3.32 6.42 0.07
N ASN A 36 2.13 7.00 0.25
CA ASN A 36 1.32 7.58 -0.82
C ASN A 36 0.51 8.77 -0.29
N PHE A 37 0.21 9.73 -1.16
CA PHE A 37 -0.80 10.76 -0.90
C PHE A 37 -2.21 10.20 -1.09
N SER A 38 -3.18 10.74 -0.35
CA SER A 38 -4.59 10.60 -0.71
C SER A 38 -4.89 11.28 -2.05
N PRO A 39 -5.94 10.85 -2.77
CA PRO A 39 -6.30 11.47 -4.06
C PRO A 39 -6.58 12.97 -3.99
N ASP A 40 -7.05 13.48 -2.85
CA ASP A 40 -7.26 14.91 -2.59
C ASP A 40 -5.98 15.65 -2.15
N GLY A 41 -4.88 14.93 -1.93
CA GLY A 41 -3.59 15.45 -1.51
C GLY A 41 -3.52 15.96 -0.06
N GLN A 42 -4.55 15.75 0.76
CA GLN A 42 -4.62 16.32 2.12
C GLN A 42 -4.01 15.42 3.20
N THR A 43 -3.88 14.12 2.91
CA THR A 43 -3.32 13.14 3.84
C THR A 43 -2.26 12.28 3.15
N ILE A 44 -1.45 11.62 3.97
CA ILE A 44 -0.49 10.62 3.51
C ILE A 44 -0.67 9.34 4.33
N ILE A 45 -0.41 8.21 3.68
CA ILE A 45 -0.28 6.91 4.35
C ILE A 45 1.18 6.47 4.32
N SER A 46 1.59 5.70 5.31
CA SER A 46 2.94 5.15 5.40
C SER A 46 2.93 3.71 5.93
N THR A 47 3.93 2.93 5.55
CA THR A 47 4.21 1.62 6.17
C THR A 47 5.65 1.55 6.67
N SER A 48 5.85 0.76 7.71
CA SER A 48 7.14 0.55 8.35
C SER A 48 7.31 -0.94 8.70
N GLY A 49 8.54 -1.34 9.00
CA GLY A 49 8.85 -2.67 9.55
C GLY A 49 8.34 -2.89 10.99
N ASP A 50 7.67 -1.90 11.59
CA ASP A 50 7.01 -1.99 12.90
C ASP A 50 5.60 -2.61 12.83
N ASN A 51 5.18 -3.02 11.64
CA ASN A 51 3.87 -3.63 11.35
C ASN A 51 2.68 -2.68 11.53
N THR A 52 2.92 -1.39 11.72
CA THR A 52 1.86 -0.41 11.98
C THR A 52 1.83 0.63 10.87
N PRO A 53 1.03 0.41 9.80
CA PRO A 53 0.77 1.50 8.87
C PRO A 53 0.07 2.66 9.57
N GLU A 54 0.32 3.87 9.09
CA GLU A 54 -0.19 5.10 9.70
C GLU A 54 -0.76 6.04 8.63
N LEU A 55 -1.84 6.75 8.99
CA LEU A 55 -2.41 7.85 8.23
C LEU A 55 -2.04 9.16 8.91
N TRP A 56 -1.63 10.15 8.13
CA TRP A 56 -1.18 11.45 8.63
C TRP A 56 -1.85 12.59 7.89
N ASN A 57 -2.03 13.71 8.57
CA ASN A 57 -2.19 14.99 7.87
C ASN A 57 -0.83 15.57 7.48
N LEU A 58 -0.82 16.58 6.61
CA LEU A 58 0.44 17.21 6.15
C LEU A 58 1.20 17.98 7.22
N ASN A 59 0.59 18.20 8.40
CA ASN A 59 1.22 18.86 9.55
C ASN A 59 1.96 17.89 10.47
N GLY A 60 2.05 16.61 10.10
CA GLY A 60 2.79 15.60 10.89
C GLY A 60 1.97 14.89 11.95
N GLN A 61 0.68 15.17 12.06
CA GLN A 61 -0.17 14.50 13.05
C GLN A 61 -0.60 13.14 12.50
N CYS A 62 -0.30 12.07 13.25
CA CYS A 62 -0.89 10.77 12.99
C CYS A 62 -2.38 10.82 13.34
N LEU A 63 -3.23 10.56 12.35
CA LEU A 63 -4.68 10.50 12.47
C LEU A 63 -5.14 9.10 12.87
N HIS A 64 -4.62 8.07 12.21
CA HIS A 64 -4.99 6.67 12.44
C HIS A 64 -3.79 5.74 12.32
N THR A 65 -3.84 4.62 13.05
CA THR A 65 -2.87 3.52 12.96
C THR A 65 -3.64 2.24 12.63
N PHE A 66 -3.22 1.56 11.57
CA PHE A 66 -3.89 0.38 11.05
C PHE A 66 -3.29 -0.87 11.69
N THR A 67 -3.96 -1.44 12.68
CA THR A 67 -3.46 -2.62 13.41
C THR A 67 -4.13 -3.90 12.90
N GLY A 68 -3.35 -4.97 12.73
CA GLY A 68 -3.90 -6.29 12.40
C GLY A 68 -3.04 -7.16 11.48
N HIS A 69 -2.04 -6.59 10.80
CA HIS A 69 -1.00 -7.40 10.16
C HIS A 69 -0.08 -8.01 11.23
N SER A 70 0.34 -9.26 11.02
CA SER A 70 1.20 -9.99 11.96
C SER A 70 2.67 -9.99 11.57
N SER A 71 3.02 -9.30 10.48
CA SER A 71 4.38 -9.15 9.96
C SER A 71 4.51 -7.84 9.18
N TRP A 72 5.69 -7.61 8.58
CA TRP A 72 6.06 -6.35 7.94
C TRP A 72 5.10 -5.96 6.83
N VAL A 73 4.60 -4.72 6.88
CA VAL A 73 3.74 -4.17 5.84
C VAL A 73 4.58 -3.55 4.74
N ARG A 74 4.51 -4.15 3.55
CA ARG A 74 5.43 -3.86 2.44
C ARG A 74 4.96 -2.74 1.52
N SER A 75 3.66 -2.61 1.34
CA SER A 75 3.01 -1.64 0.46
C SER A 75 1.69 -1.19 1.05
N ILE A 76 1.30 0.06 0.76
CA ILE A 76 0.00 0.62 1.12
C ILE A 76 -0.45 1.61 0.06
N ASN A 77 -1.72 1.57 -0.35
CA ASN A 77 -2.26 2.45 -1.40
C ASN A 77 -3.70 2.87 -1.08
N PHE A 78 -4.06 4.10 -1.41
CA PHE A 78 -5.45 4.55 -1.41
C PHE A 78 -6.22 3.98 -2.60
N SER A 79 -7.53 3.80 -2.43
CA SER A 79 -8.45 3.65 -3.55
C SER A 79 -8.61 4.97 -4.31
N PRO A 80 -9.04 4.94 -5.59
CA PRO A 80 -9.19 6.14 -6.39
C PRO A 80 -10.14 7.19 -5.80
N ASN A 81 -11.14 6.76 -5.02
CA ASN A 81 -12.06 7.67 -4.33
C ASN A 81 -11.55 8.14 -2.95
N GLY A 82 -10.40 7.64 -2.49
CA GLY A 82 -9.77 8.01 -1.24
C GLY A 82 -10.46 7.50 0.04
N GLN A 83 -11.51 6.67 -0.07
CA GLN A 83 -12.30 6.23 1.09
C GLN A 83 -11.78 4.94 1.72
N THR A 84 -10.95 4.21 1.00
CA THR A 84 -10.39 2.93 1.46
C THR A 84 -8.91 2.84 1.14
N ILE A 85 -8.23 1.95 1.86
CA ILE A 85 -6.80 1.73 1.75
C ILE A 85 -6.55 0.23 1.61
N ILE A 86 -5.64 -0.18 0.75
CA ILE A 86 -5.16 -1.57 0.65
C ILE A 86 -3.72 -1.64 1.15
N SER A 87 -3.41 -2.59 2.02
CA SER A 87 -2.04 -2.89 2.46
C SER A 87 -1.66 -4.33 2.15
N THR A 88 -0.37 -4.58 1.93
CA THR A 88 0.18 -5.93 1.76
C THR A 88 1.25 -6.22 2.81
N SER A 89 1.36 -7.49 3.22
CA SER A 89 2.26 -7.88 4.29
C SER A 89 3.00 -9.19 4.03
N TRP A 90 4.10 -9.34 4.75
CA TRP A 90 4.87 -10.57 4.84
C TRP A 90 4.17 -11.68 5.63
N ASP A 91 2.99 -11.42 6.19
CA ASP A 91 2.07 -12.44 6.71
C ASP A 91 1.27 -13.16 5.61
N ASN A 92 1.64 -12.93 4.34
CA ASN A 92 1.02 -13.48 3.13
C ASN A 92 -0.39 -12.95 2.83
N THR A 93 -0.85 -11.92 3.56
CA THR A 93 -2.18 -11.34 3.37
C THR A 93 -2.15 -9.94 2.79
N LEU A 94 -3.30 -9.54 2.27
CA LEU A 94 -3.64 -8.14 2.07
C LEU A 94 -4.79 -7.78 3.02
N LYS A 95 -4.89 -6.50 3.36
CA LYS A 95 -6.01 -5.97 4.16
C LYS A 95 -6.56 -4.70 3.54
N LEU A 96 -7.88 -4.68 3.37
CA LEU A 96 -8.63 -3.50 2.97
C LEU A 96 -9.15 -2.82 4.22
N TRP A 97 -8.91 -1.52 4.32
CA TRP A 97 -9.27 -0.68 5.46
C TRP A 97 -10.19 0.44 5.01
N ASP A 98 -11.04 0.93 5.91
CA ASP A 98 -11.53 2.30 5.79
C ASP A 98 -10.43 3.29 6.24
N VAL A 99 -10.61 4.58 5.93
CA VAL A 99 -9.65 5.62 6.35
C VAL A 99 -9.59 5.86 7.86
N ASN A 100 -10.53 5.33 8.64
CA ASN A 100 -10.58 5.46 10.09
C ASN A 100 -9.82 4.33 10.82
N GLY A 101 -9.23 3.39 10.08
CA GLY A 101 -8.43 2.30 10.62
C GLY A 101 -9.17 0.98 10.82
N GLN A 102 -10.45 0.89 10.44
CA GLN A 102 -11.20 -0.37 10.52
C GLN A 102 -10.78 -1.31 9.39
N CYS A 103 -10.44 -2.55 9.73
CA CYS A 103 -10.21 -3.60 8.74
C CYS A 103 -11.56 -4.09 8.18
N LEU A 104 -11.84 -3.80 6.91
CA LEU A 104 -13.05 -4.20 6.21
C LEU A 104 -12.96 -5.65 5.73
N HIS A 105 -11.84 -6.02 5.10
CA HIS A 105 -11.62 -7.37 4.58
C HIS A 105 -10.14 -7.78 4.70
N THR A 106 -9.91 -9.07 4.91
CA THR A 106 -8.58 -9.69 4.81
C THR A 106 -8.59 -10.66 3.62
N PHE A 107 -7.61 -10.53 2.75
CA PHE A 107 -7.47 -11.28 1.51
C PHE A 107 -6.44 -12.37 1.76
N THR A 108 -6.90 -13.62 1.77
CA THR A 108 -6.07 -14.80 1.97
C THR A 108 -6.00 -15.60 0.67
N GLY A 109 -4.83 -16.14 0.35
CA GLY A 109 -4.67 -16.99 -0.83
C GLY A 109 -3.30 -16.90 -1.50
N HIS A 110 -2.50 -15.87 -1.22
CA HIS A 110 -1.07 -15.93 -1.53
C HIS A 110 -0.37 -16.94 -0.61
N LEU A 111 0.56 -17.69 -1.18
CA LEU A 111 1.30 -18.76 -0.46
C LEU A 111 2.64 -18.27 0.11
N SER A 112 2.98 -17.01 -0.16
CA SER A 112 4.19 -16.34 0.32
C SER A 112 3.93 -14.83 0.40
N MET A 113 4.96 -14.08 0.79
CA MET A 113 4.88 -12.67 1.17
C MET A 113 4.27 -11.80 0.07
N ALA A 114 3.22 -11.06 0.41
CA ALA A 114 2.58 -10.12 -0.52
C ALA A 114 3.40 -8.83 -0.62
N GLN A 115 3.88 -8.49 -1.82
CA GLN A 115 4.82 -7.40 -2.04
C GLN A 115 4.17 -6.08 -2.41
N SER A 116 3.10 -6.12 -3.21
CA SER A 116 2.38 -4.93 -3.64
C SER A 116 0.92 -5.23 -3.90
N ALA A 117 0.09 -4.20 -3.80
CA ALA A 117 -1.29 -4.25 -4.24
C ALA A 117 -1.76 -2.88 -4.71
N ASN A 118 -2.48 -2.85 -5.83
CA ASN A 118 -3.00 -1.63 -6.41
C ASN A 118 -4.45 -1.80 -6.81
N PHE A 119 -5.24 -0.76 -6.59
CA PHE A 119 -6.61 -0.70 -7.08
C PHE A 119 -6.61 -0.54 -8.60
N SER A 120 -7.63 -1.11 -9.25
CA SER A 120 -7.98 -0.71 -10.61
C SER A 120 -8.45 0.74 -10.66
N PRO A 121 -8.39 1.41 -11.83
CA PRO A 121 -8.79 2.82 -11.95
C PRO A 121 -10.24 3.10 -11.53
N ASN A 122 -11.14 2.13 -11.70
CA ASN A 122 -12.53 2.24 -11.25
C ASN A 122 -12.73 1.91 -9.76
N GLY A 123 -11.68 1.46 -9.07
CA GLY A 123 -11.68 1.13 -7.65
C GLY A 123 -12.40 -0.16 -7.27
N GLN A 124 -12.88 -0.96 -8.22
CA GLN A 124 -13.72 -2.13 -7.94
C GLN A 124 -12.93 -3.43 -7.75
N THR A 125 -11.67 -3.45 -8.18
CA THR A 125 -10.80 -4.62 -8.09
C THR A 125 -9.41 -4.22 -7.62
N ILE A 126 -8.65 -5.21 -7.15
CA ILE A 126 -7.28 -5.07 -6.67
C ILE A 126 -6.42 -6.09 -7.41
N ILE A 127 -5.25 -5.67 -7.89
CA ILE A 127 -4.20 -6.58 -8.35
C ILE A 127 -3.12 -6.65 -7.28
N SER A 128 -2.67 -7.87 -6.94
CA SER A 128 -1.58 -8.08 -5.99
C SER A 128 -0.46 -8.89 -6.61
N ALA A 129 0.76 -8.67 -6.12
CA ALA A 129 1.97 -9.41 -6.49
C ALA A 129 2.61 -10.04 -5.25
N SER A 130 3.18 -11.25 -5.38
CA SER A 130 3.73 -12.00 -4.26
C SER A 130 5.01 -12.74 -4.61
N TRP A 131 5.75 -13.10 -3.57
CA TRP A 131 6.88 -14.04 -3.60
C TRP A 131 6.49 -15.49 -3.89
N ASP A 132 5.20 -15.80 -4.06
CA ASP A 132 4.75 -17.09 -4.57
C ASP A 132 4.78 -17.19 -6.10
N ASN A 133 5.44 -16.24 -6.76
CA ASN A 133 5.59 -16.11 -8.21
C ASN A 133 4.27 -15.79 -8.95
N THR A 134 3.20 -15.45 -8.23
CA THR A 134 1.89 -15.18 -8.83
C THR A 134 1.45 -13.74 -8.66
N LEU A 135 0.53 -13.35 -9.55
CA LEU A 135 -0.35 -12.22 -9.33
C LEU A 135 -1.75 -12.73 -9.02
N LYS A 136 -2.53 -11.98 -8.24
CA LYS A 136 -3.95 -12.29 -8.00
C LYS A 136 -4.81 -11.06 -8.19
N LEU A 137 -5.91 -11.22 -8.94
CA LEU A 137 -6.96 -10.23 -9.08
C LEU A 137 -8.06 -10.54 -8.07
N TRP A 138 -8.49 -9.53 -7.32
CA TRP A 138 -9.49 -9.66 -6.28
C TRP A 138 -10.64 -8.69 -6.50
N ASN A 139 -11.84 -9.05 -6.03
CA ASN A 139 -12.87 -8.07 -5.72
C ASN A 139 -12.72 -7.54 -4.29
N LEU A 140 -13.42 -6.45 -3.95
CA LEU A 140 -13.29 -5.81 -2.64
C LEU A 140 -13.79 -6.66 -1.46
N ASN A 141 -14.58 -7.71 -1.72
CA ASN A 141 -15.07 -8.64 -0.70
C ASN A 141 -14.04 -9.72 -0.30
N GLY A 142 -12.82 -9.65 -0.85
CA GLY A 142 -11.75 -10.62 -0.57
C GLY A 142 -11.74 -11.86 -1.46
N GLN A 143 -12.60 -11.93 -2.48
CA GLN A 143 -12.64 -13.09 -3.38
C GLN A 143 -11.57 -12.97 -4.46
N CYS A 144 -10.77 -14.01 -4.63
CA CYS A 144 -9.82 -14.13 -5.74
C CYS A 144 -10.59 -14.45 -7.02
N LEU A 145 -10.59 -13.51 -7.97
CA LEU A 145 -11.23 -13.66 -9.28
C LEU A 145 -10.34 -14.43 -10.24
N HIS A 146 -9.04 -14.10 -10.27
CA HIS A 146 -8.05 -14.74 -11.14
C HIS A 146 -6.69 -14.85 -10.46
N THR A 147 -5.95 -15.90 -10.79
CA THR A 147 -4.52 -16.05 -10.46
C THR A 147 -3.74 -16.10 -11.77
N PHE A 148 -2.77 -15.20 -11.91
CA PHE A 148 -1.89 -15.17 -13.07
C PHE A 148 -0.58 -15.85 -12.71
N THR A 149 -0.19 -16.83 -13.53
CA THR A 149 1.05 -17.57 -13.42
C THR A 149 1.90 -17.33 -14.67
N GLY A 150 3.21 -17.44 -14.54
CA GLY A 150 4.13 -17.28 -15.67
C GLY A 150 5.52 -16.79 -15.27
N HIS A 151 5.63 -15.99 -14.21
CA HIS A 151 6.92 -15.65 -13.63
C HIS A 151 7.56 -16.88 -12.98
N SER A 152 8.87 -17.04 -13.16
CA SER A 152 9.66 -18.13 -12.58
C SER A 152 10.33 -17.76 -11.26
N ASN A 153 10.11 -16.55 -10.77
CA ASN A 153 10.63 -16.03 -9.50
C ASN A 153 9.59 -15.07 -8.88
N LEU A 154 9.92 -14.55 -7.70
CA LEU A 154 9.10 -13.65 -6.91
C LEU A 154 8.62 -12.46 -7.76
N VAL A 155 7.39 -12.01 -7.54
CA VAL A 155 6.86 -10.82 -8.22
C VAL A 155 6.85 -9.65 -7.25
N GLN A 156 7.55 -8.58 -7.61
CA GLN A 156 7.78 -7.42 -6.75
C GLN A 156 6.66 -6.39 -6.88
N SER A 157 6.15 -6.18 -8.10
CA SER A 157 5.11 -5.19 -8.34
C SER A 157 4.13 -5.61 -9.44
N ALA A 158 2.90 -5.11 -9.34
CA ALA A 158 1.90 -5.18 -10.41
C ALA A 158 1.02 -3.93 -10.42
N ASN A 159 0.70 -3.42 -11.61
CA ASN A 159 -0.10 -2.21 -11.79
C ASN A 159 -1.07 -2.36 -12.96
N PHE A 160 -2.21 -1.70 -12.86
CA PHE A 160 -3.15 -1.55 -13.97
C PHE A 160 -2.69 -0.45 -14.93
N SER A 161 -3.03 -0.60 -16.21
CA SER A 161 -3.08 0.52 -17.14
C SER A 161 -4.16 1.54 -16.72
N PRO A 162 -4.07 2.81 -17.15
CA PRO A 162 -5.06 3.83 -16.78
C PRO A 162 -6.50 3.52 -17.20
N ASP A 163 -6.71 2.72 -18.26
CA ASP A 163 -8.03 2.24 -18.70
C ASP A 163 -8.50 0.97 -17.97
N GLY A 164 -7.64 0.39 -17.12
CA GLY A 164 -7.91 -0.83 -16.35
C GLY A 164 -7.91 -2.13 -17.15
N GLN A 165 -7.61 -2.10 -18.46
CA GLN A 165 -7.72 -3.26 -19.34
C GLN A 165 -6.48 -4.15 -19.35
N THR A 166 -5.33 -3.61 -18.96
CA THR A 166 -4.04 -4.30 -18.98
C THR A 166 -3.39 -4.25 -17.60
N ILE A 167 -2.59 -5.27 -17.30
CA ILE A 167 -1.76 -5.35 -16.09
C ILE A 167 -0.31 -5.50 -16.52
N ILE A 168 0.58 -4.71 -15.93
CA ILE A 168 2.04 -4.92 -16.01
C ILE A 168 2.53 -5.49 -14.68
N SER A 169 3.54 -6.35 -14.72
CA SER A 169 4.19 -6.89 -13.53
C SER A 169 5.70 -6.94 -13.68
N ALA A 170 6.40 -6.85 -12.55
CA ALA A 170 7.85 -6.95 -12.48
C ALA A 170 8.26 -8.04 -11.46
N SER A 171 9.13 -8.96 -11.88
CA SER A 171 9.70 -10.05 -11.10
C SER A 171 11.17 -9.77 -10.80
#